data_AF-A0A2S9FD37-F1
#
_entry.id   AF-A0A2S9FD37-F1
#
_cell.length_a   1.000
_cell.length_b   1.000
_cell.length_c   1.000
_cell.angle_alpha   90.00
_cell.angle_beta   90.00
_cell.angle_gamma   90.00
#
_symmetry.space_group_name_H-M   'P 1'
#
loop_
_entity.id
_entity.type
_entity.pdbx_description
1 polymer ?
#
loop_
_entity_poly.entity_id
_entity_poly.type
_entity_poly.pdbx_seq_one_letter_code
_entity_poly.pdbx_strand_id
1 'polypeptide(L)' 'IRKTIMVNDLSPAPETRDDFVRAMAGYAELGVDEVIVFPPTGSPAKWIDSIAPTVKQLAELG' A
#
# COMPACT_ATOMS: atom_id res chain seq x y z
N ILE A 1 0.29 15.01 -15.30
CA ILE A 1 0.46 15.49 -13.91
C ILE A 1 0.56 14.24 -13.05
N ARG A 2 1.62 14.10 -12.24
CA ARG A 2 1.75 12.99 -11.28
C ARG A 2 0.84 13.23 -10.08
N LYS A 3 -0.01 12.28 -9.73
CA LYS A 3 -0.92 12.33 -8.57
C LYS A 3 -0.37 11.47 -7.44
N THR A 4 -0.02 12.12 -6.33
CA THR A 4 0.42 11.46 -5.10
C THR A 4 -0.61 11.70 -4.00
N ILE A 5 -0.94 10.67 -3.24
CA ILE A 5 -1.80 10.78 -2.04
C ILE A 5 -1.11 10.17 -0.82
N MET A 6 -1.54 10.60 0.35
CA MET A 6 -1.20 10.00 1.64
C MET A 6 -2.49 9.50 2.28
N VAL A 7 -2.47 8.29 2.81
CA VAL A 7 -3.64 7.65 3.43
C VAL A 7 -3.26 7.20 4.83
N ASN A 8 -3.90 7.81 5.84
CA ASN A 8 -3.55 7.63 7.25
C ASN A 8 -4.33 6.48 7.92
N ASP A 9 -5.49 6.10 7.39
CA ASP A 9 -6.36 5.04 7.91
C ASP A 9 -6.08 3.67 7.27
N LEU A 10 -5.18 3.61 6.28
CA LEU A 10 -4.64 2.36 5.78
C LEU A 10 -3.64 1.78 6.78
N SER A 11 -4.02 0.68 7.42
CA SER A 11 -3.18 -0.07 8.36
C SER A 11 -2.95 -1.50 7.85
N PRO A 12 -2.20 -1.68 6.74
CA PRO A 12 -1.95 -3.00 6.19
C PRO A 12 -1.12 -3.84 7.16
N ALA A 13 -1.54 -5.09 7.31
CA ALA A 13 -0.95 -6.10 8.18
C ALA A 13 -0.85 -7.44 7.41
N PRO A 14 -0.07 -8.42 7.90
CA PRO A 14 0.07 -9.71 7.23
C PRO A 14 -1.24 -10.40 6.84
N GLU A 15 -2.27 -10.26 7.67
CA GLU A 15 -3.60 -10.82 7.52
C GLU A 15 -4.53 -10.00 6.61
N THR A 16 -4.18 -8.73 6.31
CA THR A 16 -4.96 -7.82 5.45
C THR A 16 -4.23 -7.43 4.17
N ARG A 17 -3.20 -8.19 3.77
CA ARG A 17 -2.40 -7.93 2.56
C ARG A 17 -3.25 -7.88 1.29
N ASP A 18 -4.20 -8.79 1.14
CA ASP A 18 -5.08 -8.83 -0.04
C ASP A 18 -6.00 -7.61 -0.10
N ASP A 19 -6.56 -7.21 1.05
CA ASP A 19 -7.37 -5.99 1.16
C ASP A 19 -6.55 -4.74 0.83
N PHE A 20 -5.29 -4.70 1.27
CA PHE A 20 -4.35 -3.63 0.93
C PHE A 20 -4.11 -3.54 -0.57
N VAL A 21 -3.80 -4.65 -1.24
CA VAL A 21 -3.62 -4.68 -2.71
C VAL A 21 -4.89 -4.23 -3.41
N ARG A 22 -6.07 -4.66 -2.94
CA ARG A 22 -7.36 -4.25 -3.50
C ARG A 22 -7.61 -2.75 -3.36
N ALA A 23 -7.25 -2.15 -2.22
CA ALA A 23 -7.33 -0.71 -2.04
C ALA A 23 -6.40 0.04 -3.01
N MET A 24 -5.17 -0.45 -3.20
CA MET A 24 -4.22 0.14 -4.16
C MET A 24 -4.73 0.06 -5.60
N ALA A 25 -5.38 -1.05 -5.97
CA ALA A 25 -6.02 -1.18 -7.28
C ALA A 25 -7.10 -0.11 -7.51
N GLY A 26 -7.93 0.15 -6.51
CA GLY A 26 -8.92 1.23 -6.57
C GLY A 26 -8.29 2.62 -6.76
N TYR A 27 -7.13 2.90 -6.15
CA TYR A 27 -6.41 4.16 -6.41
C TYR A 27 -5.78 4.22 -7.80
N ALA A 28 -5.24 3.11 -8.29
CA ALA A 28 -4.71 3.02 -9.65
C ALA A 28 -5.80 3.30 -10.70
N GLU A 29 -7.02 2.78 -10.52
CA GLU A 29 -8.18 3.07 -11.40
C GLU A 29 -8.54 4.57 -11.43
N LEU A 30 -8.31 5.29 -10.32
CA LEU A 30 -8.50 6.75 -10.24
C LEU A 30 -7.32 7.54 -10.85
N GLY A 31 -6.31 6.84 -11.37
CA GLY A 31 -5.09 7.40 -11.94
C GLY A 31 -4.21 8.06 -10.88
N VAL A 32 -4.10 7.45 -9.69
CA VAL A 32 -3.12 7.81 -8.66
C VAL A 32 -1.82 7.07 -8.97
N ASP A 33 -0.71 7.81 -9.06
CA ASP A 33 0.60 7.26 -9.41
C ASP A 33 1.41 6.81 -8.19
N GLU A 34 1.09 7.35 -7.00
CA GLU A 34 1.81 7.06 -5.77
C GLU A 34 0.90 7.19 -4.54
N VAL A 35 0.95 6.18 -3.67
CA VAL A 35 0.28 6.18 -2.38
C VAL A 35 1.33 6.05 -1.28
N ILE A 36 1.38 7.03 -0.38
CA ILE A 36 2.23 7.02 0.81
C ILE A 36 1.40 6.47 1.97
N VAL A 37 1.86 5.36 2.55
CA VAL A 37 1.25 4.69 3.71
C VAL A 37 2.22 4.70 4.89
N PHE A 38 1.68 4.88 6.09
CA PHE A 38 2.48 4.86 7.31
C PHE A 38 2.38 3.50 8.03
N PRO A 39 3.50 3.00 8.59
CA PRO A 39 3.44 1.86 9.48
C PRO A 39 2.59 2.20 10.72
N PRO A 40 1.66 1.32 11.14
CA PRO A 40 0.86 1.53 12.35
C PRO A 40 1.66 1.31 13.65
N THR A 41 2.95 0.97 13.56
CA THR A 41 3.79 0.56 14.70
C THR A 41 5.06 1.39 14.79
N GLY A 42 5.67 1.43 15.99
CA GLY A 42 7.01 2.00 16.22
C GLY A 42 8.17 1.16 15.64
N SER A 43 7.90 0.19 14.76
CA SER A 43 8.90 -0.67 14.13
C SER A 43 8.76 -0.69 12.60
N PRO A 44 9.11 0.41 11.89
CA PRO A 44 8.91 0.54 10.45
C PRO A 44 9.54 -0.58 9.62
N ALA A 45 10.78 -0.99 9.93
CA ALA A 45 11.48 -2.03 9.18
C ALA A 45 10.73 -3.37 9.23
N LYS A 46 10.30 -3.79 10.42
CA LYS A 46 9.52 -5.02 10.61
C LYS A 46 8.19 -4.97 9.86
N TRP A 47 7.53 -3.81 9.86
CA TRP A 47 6.30 -3.63 9.10
C TRP A 47 6.53 -3.72 7.59
N ILE A 48 7.59 -3.08 7.06
CA ILE A 48 7.98 -3.19 5.65
C ILE A 48 8.19 -4.65 5.26
N ASP A 49 8.98 -5.41 6.03
CA ASP A 49 9.20 -6.84 5.78
C ASP A 49 7.89 -7.63 5.79
N SER A 50 6.97 -7.24 6.67
CA SER A 50 5.66 -7.86 6.78
C SER A 50 4.75 -7.54 5.59
N ILE A 51 4.95 -6.44 4.85
CA ILE A 51 4.13 -6.09 3.68
C ILE A 51 4.84 -6.41 2.36
N ALA A 52 6.17 -6.57 2.37
CA ALA A 52 6.99 -6.90 1.21
C ALA A 52 6.44 -8.02 0.29
N PRO A 53 5.75 -9.08 0.78
CA PRO A 53 5.15 -10.08 -0.10
C PRO A 53 4.14 -9.52 -1.12
N THR A 54 3.50 -8.38 -0.86
CA THR A 54 2.53 -7.76 -1.78
C THR A 54 3.19 -7.01 -2.95
N VAL A 55 4.50 -6.74 -2.88
CA VAL A 55 5.21 -5.89 -3.86
C VAL A 55 5.02 -6.38 -5.28
N LYS A 56 5.02 -7.69 -5.53
CA LYS A 56 4.80 -8.25 -6.87
C LYS A 56 3.40 -7.93 -7.40
N GLN A 57 2.37 -8.10 -6.58
CA GLN A 57 0.98 -7.82 -6.97
C GLN A 57 0.77 -6.33 -7.20
N LEU A 58 1.38 -5.47 -6.37
CA LEU A 58 1.31 -4.02 -6.55
C LEU A 58 1.97 -3.56 -7.85
N ALA A 59 3.07 -4.20 -8.26
CA ALA A 59 3.74 -3.91 -9.51
C ALA A 59 2.93 -4.28 -10.76
N GLU A 60 1.90 -5.12 -10.62
CA GLU A 60 1.00 -5.49 -11.73
C GLU A 60 -0.14 -4.47 -11.93
N LEU A 61 -0.34 -3.55 -10.98
CA LEU A 61 -1.41 -2.54 -11.02
C LEU A 61 -1.09 -1.32 -11.90
N GLY A 62 0.13 -1.23 -12.43
CA GLY A 62 0.61 -0.12 -13.26
C GLY A 62 1.59 -0.57 -14.33
#